data_AF-A0A953UVB8-F1
#
_entry.id   AF-A0A953UVB8-F1
#
_cell.length_a   1.000
_cell.length_b   1.000
_cell.length_c   1.000
_cell.angle_alpha   90.00
_cell.angle_beta   90.00
_cell.angle_gamma   90.00
#
_symmetry.space_group_name_H-M   'P 1'
#
loop_
_entity.id
_entity.type
_entity.pdbx_description
1 polymer ?
#
loop_
_entity_poly.entity_id
_entity_poly.type
_entity_poly.pdbx_seq_one_letter_code
_entity_poly.pdbx_strand_id
1 'polypeptide(L)'
;MVLLLTLLLALDLTGIKAEPRLEKRSQLALQFADSALDSARDLYKKGEVDACRTALGEVEAGVQLSYDSLMATGKDPRRNPKAFKDAEKSTRQILRRLDSLSDLMSAFDRGAVEPVQHTVSDIHDKLITGIMGKKK
;
A
#
# COMPACT_ATOMS: atom_id res chain seq x y z
N MET A 1 20.68 29.14 -14.71
CA MET A 1 20.82 27.76 -14.19
C MET A 1 19.69 27.53 -13.21
N VAL A 2 18.68 26.78 -13.64
CA VAL A 2 17.43 26.54 -12.88
C VAL A 2 17.80 25.74 -11.64
N LEU A 3 17.58 26.35 -10.47
CA LEU A 3 17.65 25.69 -9.19
C LEU A 3 16.55 24.62 -9.18
N LEU A 4 16.96 23.36 -9.19
CA LEU A 4 16.09 22.20 -9.09
C LEU A 4 15.36 22.29 -7.74
N LEU A 5 14.14 22.81 -7.77
CA LEU A 5 13.24 22.83 -6.64
C LEU A 5 13.02 21.36 -6.25
N THR A 6 13.61 20.94 -5.14
CA THR A 6 13.31 19.66 -4.47
C THR A 6 11.86 19.73 -4.03
N LEU A 7 10.99 19.37 -4.95
CA LEU A 7 9.57 19.27 -4.74
C LEU A 7 9.34 17.98 -3.93
N LEU A 8 9.49 18.10 -2.62
CA LEU A 8 9.00 17.12 -1.65
C LEU A 8 7.46 17.21 -1.67
N LEU A 9 6.86 16.77 -2.78
CA LEU A 9 5.41 16.56 -2.83
C LEU A 9 5.11 15.42 -1.86
N ALA A 10 4.52 15.76 -0.73
CA ALA A 10 3.52 14.87 -0.13
C ALA A 10 2.41 14.74 -1.18
N LEU A 11 2.59 13.79 -2.12
CA LEU A 11 1.55 13.38 -3.04
C LEU A 11 0.46 12.75 -2.18
N ASP A 12 -0.66 13.45 -2.06
CA ASP A 12 -1.88 12.87 -1.52
C ASP A 12 -2.41 11.80 -2.49
N LEU A 13 -3.28 10.92 -2.00
CA LEU A 13 -3.80 9.83 -2.83
C LEU A 13 -4.51 10.36 -4.10
N THR A 14 -5.11 11.54 -4.03
CA THR A 14 -5.74 12.23 -5.17
C THR A 14 -4.74 12.53 -6.28
N GLY A 15 -3.59 13.13 -5.94
CA GLY A 15 -2.52 13.39 -6.90
C GLY A 15 -1.96 12.11 -7.51
N ILE A 16 -1.83 11.04 -6.72
CA ILE A 16 -1.37 9.74 -7.22
C ILE A 16 -2.37 9.16 -8.23
N LYS A 17 -3.68 9.23 -7.96
CA LYS A 17 -4.73 8.75 -8.89
C LYS A 17 -4.62 9.38 -10.28
N ALA A 18 -4.14 10.62 -10.37
CA ALA A 18 -3.97 11.33 -11.64
C ALA A 18 -2.73 10.91 -12.46
N GLU A 19 -1.79 10.13 -11.90
CA GLU A 19 -0.59 9.69 -12.64
C GLU A 19 -0.98 8.80 -13.85
N PRO A 20 -0.74 9.21 -15.10
CA PRO A 20 -1.22 8.47 -16.27
C PRO A 20 -0.52 7.12 -16.46
N ARG A 21 0.74 6.98 -16.04
CA ARG A 21 1.48 5.71 -16.18
C ARG A 21 1.08 4.77 -15.05
N LEU A 22 0.22 3.81 -15.36
CA LEU A 22 -0.35 2.86 -14.40
C LEU A 22 0.67 2.12 -13.52
N GLU A 23 1.78 1.66 -14.07
CA GLU A 23 2.83 1.00 -13.25
C GLU A 23 3.52 1.99 -12.30
N LYS A 24 3.71 3.24 -12.72
CA LYS A 24 4.23 4.30 -11.84
C LYS A 24 3.21 4.68 -10.78
N ARG A 25 1.92 4.74 -11.15
CA ARG A 25 0.80 4.96 -10.20
C ARG A 25 0.80 3.89 -9.12
N SER A 26 0.95 2.62 -9.51
CA SER A 26 1.08 1.50 -8.59
C SER A 26 2.24 1.66 -7.62
N GLN A 27 3.42 2.03 -8.13
CA GLN A 27 4.60 2.25 -7.30
C GLN A 27 4.39 3.41 -6.30
N LEU A 28 3.87 4.55 -6.76
CA LEU A 28 3.61 5.70 -5.90
C LEU A 28 2.56 5.39 -4.83
N ALA A 29 1.51 4.65 -5.17
CA ALA A 29 0.47 4.27 -4.23
C ALA A 29 0.99 3.36 -3.11
N LEU A 30 1.95 2.47 -3.40
CA LEU A 30 2.60 1.64 -2.37
C LEU A 30 3.55 2.44 -1.48
N GLN A 31 4.25 3.44 -2.04
CA GLN A 31 5.08 4.36 -1.25
C GLN A 31 4.23 5.21 -0.30
N PHE A 32 3.07 5.66 -0.79
CA PHE A 32 2.07 6.35 0.01
C PHE A 32 1.55 5.47 1.15
N ALA A 33 1.14 4.23 0.85
CA ALA A 33 0.68 3.28 1.87
C ALA A 33 1.75 3.00 2.94
N ASP A 34 3.01 2.84 2.54
CA ASP A 34 4.12 2.62 3.48
C ASP A 34 4.35 3.84 4.40
N SER A 35 4.25 5.05 3.85
CA SER A 35 4.36 6.31 4.61
C SER A 35 3.15 6.57 5.53
N ALA A 36 1.96 6.18 5.08
CA ALA A 36 0.74 6.20 5.90
C ALA A 36 0.87 5.23 7.09
N LEU A 37 1.53 4.09 6.91
CA LEU A 37 1.78 3.14 7.98
C LEU A 37 2.82 3.65 9.01
N ASP A 38 3.84 4.40 8.58
CA ASP A 38 4.70 5.15 9.51
C ASP A 38 3.87 6.14 10.35
N SER A 39 3.00 6.90 9.69
CA SER A 39 2.11 7.87 10.35
C SER A 39 1.16 7.19 11.33
N ALA A 40 0.52 6.08 10.94
CA ALA A 40 -0.38 5.32 11.80
C ALA A 40 0.31 4.85 13.08
N ARG A 41 1.55 4.34 12.96
CA ARG A 41 2.34 3.89 14.12
C ARG A 41 2.68 5.05 15.05
N ASP A 42 3.07 6.20 14.52
CA ASP A 42 3.44 7.36 15.33
C ASP A 42 2.22 8.01 16.00
N LEU A 43 1.08 8.08 15.32
CA LEU A 43 -0.18 8.56 15.88
C LEU A 43 -0.66 7.65 17.02
N TYR A 44 -0.58 6.33 16.85
CA TYR A 44 -0.94 5.41 17.92
C TYR A 44 -0.07 5.60 19.18
N LYS A 45 1.24 5.75 19.00
CA LYS A 45 2.16 6.00 20.13
C LYS A 45 1.88 7.31 20.88
N LYS A 46 1.28 8.31 20.20
CA LYS A 46 0.86 9.58 20.80
C LYS A 46 -0.51 9.49 21.49
N GLY A 47 -1.19 8.35 21.41
CA GLY A 47 -2.57 8.18 21.91
C GLY A 47 -3.63 8.75 20.97
N GLU A 48 -3.26 9.15 19.75
CA GLU A 48 -4.19 9.71 18.75
C GLU A 48 -4.87 8.58 17.97
N VAL A 49 -5.71 7.80 18.65
CA VAL A 49 -6.29 6.56 18.11
C VAL A 49 -7.14 6.80 16.86
N ASP A 50 -7.97 7.85 16.81
CA ASP A 50 -8.81 8.15 15.64
C ASP A 50 -7.98 8.59 14.42
N ALA A 51 -6.90 9.34 14.66
CA ALA A 51 -5.96 9.71 13.61
C ALA A 51 -5.19 8.49 13.10
N CYS A 52 -4.80 7.58 14.00
CA CYS A 52 -4.22 6.28 13.63
C CYS A 52 -5.17 5.48 12.73
N ARG A 53 -6.46 5.38 13.09
CA ARG A 53 -7.50 4.72 12.26
C ARG A 53 -7.61 5.35 10.88
N THR A 54 -7.58 6.67 10.80
CA THR A 54 -7.59 7.39 9.51
C THR A 54 -6.38 7.04 8.67
N ALA A 55 -5.18 7.05 9.26
CA ALA A 55 -3.95 6.69 8.56
C ALA A 55 -3.94 5.22 8.11
N LEU A 56 -4.50 4.30 8.89
CA LEU A 56 -4.70 2.90 8.49
C LEU A 56 -5.61 2.78 7.26
N GLY A 57 -6.67 3.58 7.17
CA GLY A 57 -7.50 3.66 5.97
C GLY A 57 -6.73 4.13 4.72
N GLU A 58 -5.77 5.04 4.88
CA GLU A 58 -4.88 5.47 3.79
C GLU A 58 -3.91 4.36 3.35
N VAL A 59 -3.45 3.50 4.28
CA VAL A 59 -2.68 2.29 3.93
C VAL A 59 -3.51 1.40 3.00
N GLU A 60 -4.74 1.10 3.40
CA GLU A 60 -5.66 0.27 2.62
C GLU A 60 -5.90 0.86 1.23
N ALA A 61 -6.24 2.16 1.17
CA ALA A 61 -6.54 2.85 -0.07
C ALA A 61 -5.34 2.91 -1.03
N GLY A 62 -4.12 3.10 -0.51
CA GLY A 62 -2.90 3.07 -1.31
C GLY A 62 -2.59 1.68 -1.87
N VAL A 63 -2.75 0.63 -1.07
CA VAL A 63 -2.54 -0.76 -1.54
C VAL A 63 -3.58 -1.14 -2.58
N GLN A 64 -4.86 -0.82 -2.37
CA GLN A 64 -5.93 -1.07 -3.33
C GLN A 64 -5.70 -0.33 -4.65
N LEU A 65 -5.39 0.98 -4.59
CA LEU A 65 -5.06 1.76 -5.79
C LEU A 65 -3.89 1.14 -6.56
N SER A 66 -2.89 0.60 -5.86
CA SER A 66 -1.77 -0.05 -6.50
C SER A 66 -2.19 -1.27 -7.31
N TYR A 67 -2.97 -2.15 -6.68
CA TYR A 67 -3.49 -3.35 -7.32
C TYR A 67 -4.37 -3.01 -8.53
N ASP A 68 -5.30 -2.08 -8.37
CA ASP A 68 -6.21 -1.66 -9.44
C ASP A 68 -5.45 -1.06 -10.62
N SER A 69 -4.42 -0.26 -10.34
CA SER A 69 -3.56 0.31 -11.38
C SER A 69 -2.84 -0.77 -12.19
N LEU A 70 -2.33 -1.81 -11.54
CA LEU A 70 -1.69 -2.94 -12.22
C LEU A 70 -2.68 -3.74 -13.04
N MET A 71 -3.87 -4.03 -12.51
CA MET A 71 -4.91 -4.74 -13.26
C MET A 71 -5.37 -3.96 -14.49
N ALA A 72 -5.53 -2.63 -14.35
CA ALA A 72 -5.90 -1.74 -15.45
C ALA A 72 -4.88 -1.70 -16.59
N THR A 73 -3.63 -2.17 -16.39
CA THR A 73 -2.66 -2.29 -17.48
C THR A 73 -3.07 -3.34 -18.53
N GLY A 74 -3.92 -4.29 -18.15
CA GLY A 74 -4.26 -5.46 -18.98
C GLY A 74 -3.09 -6.42 -19.21
N LYS A 75 -1.94 -6.20 -18.56
CA LYS A 75 -0.76 -7.07 -18.70
C LYS A 75 -0.96 -8.37 -17.94
N ASP A 76 -0.58 -9.47 -18.57
CA ASP A 76 -0.45 -10.76 -17.91
C ASP A 76 0.71 -10.69 -16.88
N PRO A 77 0.44 -10.88 -15.57
CA PRO A 77 1.45 -10.80 -14.52
C PRO A 77 2.58 -11.82 -14.67
N ARG A 78 2.32 -12.97 -15.30
CA ARG A 78 3.33 -14.01 -15.51
C ARG A 78 4.26 -13.63 -16.66
N ARG A 79 3.73 -13.02 -17.72
CA ARG A 79 4.52 -12.57 -18.88
C ARG A 79 5.24 -11.25 -18.63
N ASN A 80 4.70 -10.40 -17.76
CA ASN A 80 5.23 -9.07 -17.44
C ASN A 80 5.47 -8.91 -15.93
N PRO A 81 6.29 -9.76 -15.29
CA PRO A 81 6.28 -9.92 -13.85
C PRO A 81 6.84 -8.77 -13.05
N LYS A 82 7.64 -7.88 -13.65
CA LYS A 82 8.42 -6.89 -12.90
C LYS A 82 7.56 -6.05 -11.95
N ALA A 83 6.58 -5.32 -12.47
CA ALA A 83 5.75 -4.42 -11.67
C ALA A 83 4.89 -5.18 -10.64
N PHE A 84 4.33 -6.33 -11.02
CA PHE A 84 3.55 -7.18 -10.11
C PHE A 84 4.40 -7.77 -8.99
N LYS A 85 5.63 -8.18 -9.29
CA LYS A 85 6.56 -8.73 -8.30
C LYS A 85 7.07 -7.65 -7.35
N ASP A 86 7.31 -6.44 -7.87
CA ASP A 86 7.66 -5.29 -7.05
C ASP A 86 6.49 -4.98 -6.08
N ALA A 87 5.25 -4.99 -6.55
CA ALA A 87 4.07 -4.82 -5.70
C ALA A 87 3.84 -5.96 -4.69
N GLU A 88 4.08 -7.21 -5.07
CA GLU A 88 4.00 -8.37 -4.16
C GLU A 88 4.99 -8.24 -2.98
N LYS A 89 6.22 -7.81 -3.25
CA LYS A 89 7.23 -7.57 -2.21
C LYS A 89 6.79 -6.45 -1.26
N SER A 90 6.30 -5.34 -1.80
CA SER A 90 5.85 -4.19 -1.00
C SER A 90 4.65 -4.55 -0.13
N THR A 91 3.66 -5.25 -0.67
CA THR A 91 2.49 -5.72 0.11
C THR A 91 2.90 -6.68 1.22
N ARG A 92 3.85 -7.59 0.98
CA ARG A 92 4.41 -8.45 2.04
C ARG A 92 5.16 -7.66 3.12
N GLN A 93 5.86 -6.59 2.76
CA GLN A 93 6.51 -5.71 3.72
C GLN A 93 5.48 -4.96 4.56
N ILE A 94 4.46 -4.37 3.92
CA ILE A 94 3.37 -3.66 4.59
C ILE A 94 2.64 -4.60 5.56
N LEU A 95 2.32 -5.83 5.16
CA LEU A 95 1.65 -6.80 6.03
C LEU A 95 2.43 -7.07 7.32
N ARG A 96 3.74 -7.37 7.21
CA ARG A 96 4.61 -7.56 8.39
C ARG A 96 4.66 -6.33 9.31
N ARG A 97 4.60 -5.14 8.74
CA ARG A 97 4.59 -3.88 9.49
C ARG A 97 3.24 -3.63 10.17
N LEU A 98 2.12 -4.02 9.54
CA LEU A 98 0.78 -4.00 10.14
C LEU A 98 0.71 -4.96 11.32
N ASP A 99 1.27 -6.18 11.20
CA ASP A 99 1.40 -7.13 12.32
C ASP A 99 2.14 -6.49 13.49
N SER A 100 3.29 -5.87 13.19
CA SER A 100 4.11 -5.16 14.18
C SER A 100 3.43 -3.95 14.82
N LEU A 101 2.43 -3.34 14.17
CA LEU A 101 1.61 -2.29 14.76
C LEU A 101 0.51 -2.91 15.64
N SER A 102 -0.19 -3.93 15.15
CA SER A 102 -1.21 -4.67 15.90
C SER A 102 -0.69 -5.21 17.22
N ASP A 103 0.55 -5.72 17.25
CA ASP A 103 1.22 -6.20 18.47
C ASP A 103 1.38 -5.12 19.54
N LEU A 104 1.55 -3.85 19.13
CA LEU A 104 1.64 -2.70 20.05
C LEU A 104 0.28 -2.23 20.57
N MET A 105 -0.80 -2.61 19.90
CA MET A 105 -2.13 -2.10 20.17
C MET A 105 -2.83 -2.89 21.27
N SER A 106 -3.68 -2.19 22.04
CA SER A 106 -4.60 -2.80 22.98
C SER A 106 -5.58 -3.73 22.26
N ALA A 107 -6.12 -4.73 22.97
CA ALA A 107 -7.11 -5.65 22.38
C ALA A 107 -8.33 -4.91 21.79
N PHE A 108 -8.71 -3.77 22.38
CA PHE A 108 -9.81 -2.94 21.88
C PHE A 108 -9.47 -2.22 20.57
N ASP A 109 -8.22 -1.74 20.43
CA ASP A 109 -7.83 -0.96 19.26
C ASP A 109 -7.42 -1.85 18.07
N ARG A 110 -7.00 -3.09 18.31
CA ARG A 110 -6.57 -4.05 17.26
C ARG A 110 -7.60 -4.26 16.16
N GLY A 111 -8.90 -4.18 16.48
CA GLY A 111 -9.97 -4.27 15.48
C GLY A 111 -9.91 -3.19 14.39
N ALA A 112 -9.12 -2.13 14.57
CA ALA A 112 -8.81 -1.15 13.53
C ALA A 112 -7.88 -1.68 12.42
N VAL A 113 -6.98 -2.60 12.77
CA VAL A 113 -5.89 -3.05 11.90
C VAL A 113 -6.28 -4.29 11.11
N GLU A 114 -7.12 -5.15 11.69
CA GLU A 114 -7.54 -6.42 11.09
C GLU A 114 -8.14 -6.28 9.68
N PRO A 115 -9.05 -5.32 9.39
CA PRO A 115 -9.58 -5.15 8.04
C PRO A 115 -8.48 -4.78 7.03
N VAL A 116 -7.55 -3.91 7.44
CA VAL A 116 -6.43 -3.48 6.58
C VAL A 116 -5.47 -4.65 6.34
N GLN A 117 -5.15 -5.44 7.36
CA GLN A 117 -4.35 -6.68 7.20
C GLN A 117 -5.01 -7.64 6.21
N HIS A 118 -6.32 -7.84 6.33
CA HIS A 118 -7.08 -8.70 5.42
C HIS A 118 -6.97 -8.21 3.98
N THR A 119 -7.23 -6.93 3.71
CA THR A 119 -7.13 -6.34 2.37
C THR A 119 -5.71 -6.47 1.79
N VAL A 120 -4.68 -6.17 2.58
CA VAL A 120 -3.29 -6.27 2.14
C VAL A 120 -2.89 -7.73 1.87
N SER A 121 -3.32 -8.67 2.71
CA SER A 121 -3.09 -10.10 2.54
C SER A 121 -3.76 -10.63 1.27
N ASP A 122 -5.03 -10.30 1.06
CA ASP A 122 -5.78 -10.70 -0.14
C ASP A 122 -5.12 -10.21 -1.43
N ILE A 123 -4.64 -8.97 -1.44
CA ILE A 123 -3.95 -8.39 -2.60
C ILE A 123 -2.59 -9.06 -2.81
N HIS A 124 -1.84 -9.32 -1.73
CA HIS A 124 -0.59 -10.07 -1.79
C HIS A 124 -0.82 -11.46 -2.43
N ASP A 125 -1.84 -12.17 -1.98
CA ASP A 125 -2.19 -13.51 -2.46
C ASP A 125 -2.65 -13.51 -3.92
N LYS A 126 -3.41 -12.49 -4.34
CA LYS A 126 -3.78 -12.29 -5.75
C LYS A 126 -2.54 -12.03 -6.62
N LEU A 127 -1.60 -11.21 -6.16
CA LEU A 127 -0.37 -10.90 -6.90
C LEU A 127 0.51 -12.14 -7.04
N ILE A 128 0.78 -12.87 -5.95
CA ILE A 128 1.62 -14.08 -6.00
C ILE A 128 0.96 -15.17 -6.85
N THR A 129 -0.36 -15.35 -6.75
CA THR A 129 -1.11 -16.29 -7.58
C THR A 129 -1.06 -15.89 -9.05
N GLY A 130 -1.19 -14.60 -9.38
CA GLY A 130 -1.07 -14.10 -10.74
C GLY A 130 0.32 -14.34 -11.35
N ILE A 131 1.38 -14.21 -10.54
CA ILE A 131 2.77 -14.42 -10.97
C ILE A 131 3.08 -15.93 -11.14
N MET A 132 2.64 -16.75 -10.19
CA MET A 132 2.98 -18.18 -10.11
C MET A 132 2.00 -19.11 -10.82
N GLY A 133 0.77 -18.65 -11.08
CA GLY A 133 -0.34 -19.45 -11.58
C GLY A 133 -0.02 -20.16 -12.91
N LYS A 134 -0.44 -21.42 -13.02
CA LYS A 134 -0.48 -22.14 -14.31
C LYS A 134 -1.62 -21.58 -15.15
N LYS A 135 -1.41 -21.48 -16.46
CA LYS A 135 -2.47 -21.12 -17.42
C LYS A 135 -3.64 -22.09 -17.19
N LYS A 136 -4.85 -21.58 -16.98
CA LYS A 136 -6.06 -22.40 -17.13
C LYS A 136 -6.17 -22.85 -18.58
#